data_AF-A0A4Y2TEA8-F1
#
_entry.id   AF-A0A4Y2TEA8-F1
#
_cell.length_a   1.000
_cell.length_b   1.000
_cell.length_c   1.000
_cell.angle_alpha   90.00
_cell.angle_beta   90.00
_cell.angle_gamma   90.00
#
_symmetry.space_group_name_H-M   'P 1'
#
loop_
_entity.id
_entity.type
_entity.pdbx_description
1 polymer ?
#
loop_
_entity_poly.entity_id
_entity_poly.type
_entity_poly.pdbx_seq_one_letter_code
_entity_poly.pdbx_strand_id
1 'polypeptide(L)'
;MPKRKRGITGDAASRREAIRKRERRVVETEEERSRRLSTMAQRGQDRRAEETEEPSNSRLSDMAQRGKERRAEETEEQRNSRLAIMAQRGQDRRAEGTDEQRNSRLSAMLQHARERRLNVIEGQNHHQIQTFYAARTVLYPIVEEHNCGEMDNLCLKCGGLYFREEKNTRGIYTHCCHNGNIIE
;
A
#
# COMPACT_ATOMS: atom_id res chain seq x y z
N MET A 1 -42.11 -10.17 9.83
CA MET A 1 -42.34 -11.11 8.70
C MET A 1 -41.82 -12.50 9.08
N PRO A 2 -42.62 -13.57 8.98
CA PRO A 2 -42.18 -14.89 9.45
C PRO A 2 -41.27 -15.57 8.41
N LYS A 3 -40.11 -16.05 8.87
CA LYS A 3 -39.12 -16.77 8.05
C LYS A 3 -39.73 -18.09 7.55
N ARG A 4 -39.81 -18.26 6.23
CA ARG A 4 -40.21 -19.53 5.59
C ARG A 4 -39.22 -20.63 5.99
N LYS A 5 -39.69 -21.63 6.74
CA LYS A 5 -38.92 -22.86 7.04
C LYS A 5 -38.63 -23.58 5.72
N ARG A 6 -37.37 -23.62 5.31
CA ARG A 6 -36.91 -24.39 4.15
C ARG A 6 -37.13 -25.88 4.47
N GLY A 7 -37.98 -26.56 3.71
CA GLY A 7 -38.48 -27.90 4.03
C GLY A 7 -37.40 -28.99 4.04
N ILE A 8 -37.51 -29.90 5.01
CA ILE A 8 -36.64 -31.07 5.25
C ILE A 8 -36.62 -32.05 4.05
N THR A 9 -37.62 -32.02 3.18
CA THR A 9 -37.74 -32.88 1.99
C THR A 9 -36.73 -32.56 0.88
N GLY A 10 -36.27 -31.31 0.77
CA GLY A 10 -35.23 -30.92 -0.19
C GLY A 10 -33.84 -31.49 0.15
N ASP A 11 -33.58 -31.72 1.44
CA ASP A 11 -32.32 -32.26 1.93
C ASP A 11 -32.18 -33.76 1.60
N ALA A 12 -33.24 -34.55 1.77
CA ALA A 12 -33.21 -35.99 1.45
C ALA A 12 -33.01 -36.27 -0.05
N ALA A 13 -33.66 -35.51 -0.95
CA ALA A 13 -33.48 -35.65 -2.39
C ALA A 13 -32.08 -35.21 -2.83
N SER A 14 -31.57 -34.10 -2.29
CA SER A 14 -30.21 -33.60 -2.54
C SER A 14 -29.14 -34.60 -2.09
N ARG A 15 -29.31 -35.21 -0.91
CA ARG A 15 -28.43 -36.28 -0.41
C ARG A 15 -28.42 -37.50 -1.32
N ARG A 16 -29.58 -37.98 -1.76
CA ARG A 16 -29.68 -39.11 -2.72
C ARG A 16 -29.01 -38.80 -4.06
N GLU A 17 -29.09 -37.56 -4.53
CA GLU A 17 -28.40 -37.13 -5.75
C GLU A 17 -26.88 -37.05 -5.57
N ALA A 18 -26.40 -36.55 -4.42
CA ALA A 18 -24.99 -36.52 -4.09
C ALA A 18 -24.37 -37.93 -4.02
N ILE A 19 -25.10 -38.89 -3.43
CA ILE A 19 -24.70 -40.31 -3.38
C ILE A 19 -24.58 -40.88 -4.80
N ARG A 20 -25.60 -40.74 -5.64
CA ARG A 20 -25.56 -41.20 -7.04
C ARG A 20 -24.41 -40.58 -7.85
N LYS A 21 -24.13 -39.29 -7.64
CA LYS A 21 -22.98 -38.61 -8.27
C LYS A 21 -21.65 -39.18 -7.78
N ARG A 22 -21.54 -39.55 -6.50
CA ARG A 22 -20.34 -40.18 -5.94
C ARG A 22 -20.16 -41.59 -6.49
N GLU A 23 -21.20 -42.41 -6.49
CA GLU A 23 -21.19 -43.79 -7.01
C GLU A 23 -20.75 -43.80 -8.48
N ARG A 24 -21.31 -42.91 -9.31
CA ARG A 24 -20.87 -42.74 -10.70
C ARG A 24 -19.37 -42.45 -10.80
N ARG A 25 -18.83 -41.55 -9.97
CA ARG A 25 -17.40 -41.21 -9.97
C ARG A 25 -16.49 -42.33 -9.49
N VAL A 26 -16.99 -43.26 -8.66
CA VAL A 26 -16.21 -44.39 -8.15
C VAL A 26 -16.02 -45.46 -9.23
N VAL A 27 -17.02 -45.63 -10.10
CA VAL A 27 -16.97 -46.63 -11.18
C VAL A 27 -16.48 -46.07 -12.52
N GLU A 28 -16.19 -44.77 -12.60
CA GLU A 28 -15.65 -44.11 -13.79
C GLU A 28 -14.30 -44.72 -14.19
N THR A 29 -14.13 -44.99 -15.48
CA THR A 29 -12.81 -45.32 -16.05
C THR A 29 -11.89 -44.10 -16.05
N GLU A 30 -10.56 -44.29 -16.14
CA GLU A 30 -9.63 -43.16 -16.16
C GLU A 30 -9.85 -42.24 -17.37
N GLU A 31 -10.25 -42.79 -18.52
CA GLU A 31 -10.59 -41.98 -19.69
C GLU A 31 -11.84 -41.13 -19.49
N GLU A 32 -12.90 -41.71 -18.90
CA GLU A 32 -14.12 -40.96 -18.58
C GLU A 32 -13.86 -39.88 -17.53
N ARG A 33 -13.05 -40.22 -16.51
CA ARG A 33 -12.59 -39.28 -15.49
C ARG A 33 -11.79 -38.13 -16.11
N SER A 34 -10.85 -38.44 -17.00
CA SER A 34 -10.02 -37.47 -17.71
C SER A 34 -10.87 -36.56 -18.60
N ARG A 35 -11.77 -37.11 -19.41
CA ARG A 35 -12.72 -36.35 -20.23
C ARG A 35 -13.56 -35.41 -19.37
N ARG A 36 -14.14 -35.90 -18.27
CA ARG A 36 -14.94 -35.09 -17.35
C ARG A 36 -14.14 -33.95 -16.71
N LEU A 37 -12.92 -34.22 -16.25
CA LEU A 37 -12.02 -33.21 -15.68
C LEU A 37 -11.63 -32.16 -16.73
N SER A 38 -11.33 -32.58 -17.95
CA SER A 38 -11.03 -31.70 -19.08
C SER A 38 -12.19 -30.75 -19.40
N THR A 39 -13.42 -31.28 -19.49
CA THR A 39 -14.60 -30.43 -19.72
C THR A 39 -14.83 -29.42 -18.58
N MET A 40 -14.60 -29.80 -17.33
CA MET A 40 -14.72 -28.87 -16.20
C MET A 40 -13.61 -27.82 -16.19
N ALA A 41 -12.39 -28.19 -16.57
CA ALA A 41 -11.26 -27.27 -16.70
C ALA A 41 -11.54 -26.23 -17.80
N GLN A 42 -12.02 -26.67 -18.97
CA GLN A 42 -12.40 -25.79 -20.08
C GLN A 42 -13.47 -24.78 -19.66
N ARG A 43 -14.60 -25.25 -19.11
CA ARG A 43 -15.65 -24.35 -18.58
C ARG A 43 -15.16 -23.39 -17.49
N GLY A 44 -14.11 -23.79 -16.76
CA GLY A 44 -13.45 -22.92 -15.79
C GLY A 44 -12.60 -21.84 -16.45
N GLN A 45 -11.94 -22.14 -17.56
CA GLN A 45 -11.18 -21.18 -18.36
C GLN A 45 -12.12 -20.20 -19.06
N ASP A 46 -13.19 -20.69 -19.70
CA ASP A 46 -14.17 -19.86 -20.41
C ASP A 46 -14.78 -18.82 -19.47
N ARG A 47 -15.24 -19.25 -18.28
CA ARG A 47 -15.75 -18.32 -17.25
C ARG A 47 -14.72 -17.28 -16.80
N ARG A 48 -13.45 -17.65 -16.68
CA ARG A 48 -12.38 -16.71 -16.29
C ARG A 48 -12.03 -15.74 -17.41
N ALA A 49 -12.17 -16.15 -18.67
CA ALA A 49 -11.95 -15.27 -19.82
C ALA A 49 -13.05 -14.21 -19.96
N GLU A 50 -14.26 -14.53 -19.50
CA GLU A 50 -15.42 -13.62 -19.49
C GLU A 50 -15.54 -12.77 -18.21
N GLU A 51 -14.69 -13.01 -17.20
CA GLU A 51 -14.72 -12.25 -15.94
C GLU A 51 -14.30 -10.78 -16.18
N THR A 52 -15.10 -9.85 -15.65
CA THR A 52 -14.72 -8.43 -15.56
C THR A 52 -13.88 -8.17 -14.30
N GLU A 53 -13.28 -6.98 -14.21
CA GLU A 53 -12.35 -6.59 -13.13
C GLU A 53 -12.94 -6.78 -11.72
N GLU A 54 -14.21 -6.40 -11.50
CA GLU A 54 -14.85 -6.49 -10.19
C GLU A 54 -15.02 -7.96 -9.70
N PRO A 55 -15.67 -8.86 -10.46
CA PRO A 55 -15.70 -10.29 -10.14
C PRO A 55 -14.30 -10.92 -10.00
N SER A 56 -13.36 -10.53 -10.86
CA SER A 56 -11.97 -11.04 -10.82
C SER A 56 -11.28 -10.65 -9.52
N ASN A 57 -11.33 -9.37 -9.14
CA ASN A 57 -10.74 -8.86 -7.91
C ASN A 57 -11.39 -9.45 -6.66
N SER A 58 -12.72 -9.60 -6.64
CA SER A 58 -13.45 -10.28 -5.57
C SER A 58 -12.98 -11.72 -5.40
N ARG A 59 -12.92 -12.49 -6.50
CA ARG A 59 -12.43 -13.88 -6.50
C ARG A 59 -10.98 -13.99 -6.04
N LEU A 60 -10.10 -13.10 -6.50
CA LEU A 60 -8.69 -13.05 -6.08
C LEU A 60 -8.56 -12.72 -4.58
N SER A 61 -9.37 -11.79 -4.08
CA SER A 61 -9.43 -11.44 -2.66
C SER A 61 -9.85 -12.64 -1.81
N ASP A 62 -10.92 -13.34 -2.19
CA ASP A 62 -11.40 -14.53 -1.49
C ASP A 62 -10.38 -15.68 -1.49
N MET A 63 -9.61 -15.83 -2.57
CA MET A 63 -8.53 -16.82 -2.64
C MET A 63 -7.33 -16.43 -1.76
N ALA A 64 -6.98 -15.14 -1.73
CA ALA A 64 -5.92 -14.62 -0.88
C ALA A 64 -6.29 -14.78 0.60
N GLN A 65 -7.54 -14.49 0.97
CA GLN A 65 -8.06 -14.63 2.33
C GLN A 65 -8.04 -16.09 2.80
N ARG A 66 -8.63 -17.01 2.03
CA ARG A 66 -8.54 -18.46 2.33
C ARG A 66 -7.10 -18.97 2.37
N GLY A 67 -6.23 -18.39 1.56
CA GLY A 67 -4.79 -18.65 1.59
C GLY A 67 -4.13 -18.23 2.90
N LYS A 68 -4.53 -17.09 3.47
CA LYS A 68 -4.07 -16.62 4.79
C LYS A 68 -4.59 -17.52 5.91
N GLU A 69 -5.89 -17.84 5.89
CA GLU A 69 -6.52 -18.72 6.89
C GLU A 69 -5.82 -20.08 6.94
N ARG A 70 -5.62 -20.74 5.80
CA ARG A 70 -4.87 -22.01 5.75
C ARG A 70 -3.45 -21.90 6.30
N ARG A 71 -2.75 -20.79 6.04
CA ARG A 71 -1.38 -20.58 6.59
C ARG A 71 -1.38 -20.31 8.09
N ALA A 72 -2.45 -19.72 8.62
CA ALA A 72 -2.59 -19.50 10.06
C ALA A 72 -2.85 -20.81 10.82
N GLU A 73 -3.48 -21.79 10.15
CA GLU A 73 -3.77 -23.12 10.69
C GLU A 73 -2.65 -24.16 10.44
N GLU A 74 -1.56 -23.79 9.75
CA GLU A 74 -0.43 -24.70 9.48
C GLU A 74 0.27 -25.14 10.77
N THR A 75 0.56 -26.43 10.89
CA THR A 75 1.52 -26.91 11.90
C THR A 75 2.94 -26.52 11.51
N GLU A 76 3.87 -26.51 12.48
CA GLU A 76 5.27 -26.17 12.20
C GLU A 76 5.92 -27.15 11.20
N GLU A 77 5.56 -28.43 11.23
CA GLU A 77 6.00 -29.42 10.24
C GLU A 77 5.48 -29.12 8.84
N GLN A 78 4.19 -28.79 8.71
CA GLN A 78 3.58 -28.41 7.43
C GLN A 78 4.21 -27.13 6.87
N ARG A 79 4.45 -26.14 7.75
CA ARG A 79 5.12 -24.89 7.41
C ARG A 79 6.54 -25.14 6.92
N ASN A 80 7.33 -25.95 7.63
CA ASN A 80 8.70 -26.27 7.24
C ASN A 80 8.77 -27.06 5.94
N SER A 81 7.88 -28.04 5.75
CA SER A 81 7.74 -28.77 4.48
C SER A 81 7.40 -27.83 3.32
N ARG A 82 6.43 -26.91 3.51
CA ARG A 82 6.07 -25.91 2.49
C ARG A 82 7.25 -24.98 2.17
N LEU A 83 7.97 -24.49 3.17
CA LEU A 83 9.14 -23.63 2.98
C LEU A 83 10.25 -24.37 2.22
N ALA A 84 10.52 -25.64 2.55
CA ALA A 84 11.49 -26.47 1.85
C ALA A 84 11.13 -26.64 0.37
N ILE A 85 9.86 -26.95 0.07
CA ILE A 85 9.38 -27.07 -1.32
C ILE A 85 9.53 -25.75 -2.08
N MET A 86 9.20 -24.61 -1.45
CA MET A 86 9.37 -23.29 -2.08
C MET A 86 10.84 -22.93 -2.34
N ALA A 87 11.73 -23.29 -1.40
CA ALA A 87 13.17 -23.08 -1.54
C ALA A 87 13.72 -23.91 -2.70
N GLN A 88 13.37 -25.21 -2.78
CA GLN A 88 13.77 -26.10 -3.85
C GLN A 88 13.32 -25.59 -5.22
N ARG A 89 12.01 -25.30 -5.38
CA ARG A 89 11.48 -24.73 -6.64
C ARG A 89 12.15 -23.40 -7.00
N GLY A 90 12.55 -22.63 -5.99
CA GLY A 90 13.30 -21.38 -6.20
C GLY A 90 14.74 -21.62 -6.68
N GLN A 91 15.37 -22.72 -6.27
CA GLN A 91 16.67 -23.14 -6.80
C GLN A 91 16.53 -23.68 -8.23
N ASP A 92 15.55 -24.55 -8.48
CA ASP A 92 15.31 -25.14 -9.80
C ASP A 92 15.09 -24.04 -10.85
N ARG A 93 14.22 -23.06 -10.58
CA ARG A 93 14.01 -21.90 -11.47
C ARG A 93 15.26 -21.05 -11.71
N ARG A 94 16.19 -21.00 -10.75
CA ARG A 94 17.46 -20.26 -10.92
C ARG A 94 18.47 -21.07 -11.71
N ALA A 95 18.42 -22.40 -11.63
CA ALA A 95 19.27 -23.30 -12.39
C ALA A 95 18.83 -23.37 -13.86
N GLU A 96 17.52 -23.35 -14.11
CA GLU A 96 16.92 -23.39 -15.47
C GLU A 96 16.85 -22.00 -16.16
N GLY A 97 17.11 -20.91 -15.43
CA GLY A 97 16.97 -19.55 -15.94
C GLY A 97 18.09 -19.13 -16.89
N THR A 98 17.79 -18.25 -17.85
CA THR A 98 18.78 -17.70 -18.79
C THR A 98 19.66 -16.63 -18.13
N ASP A 99 20.80 -16.30 -18.77
CA ASP A 99 21.68 -15.24 -18.30
C ASP A 99 21.01 -13.86 -18.28
N GLU A 100 20.13 -13.56 -19.23
CA GLU A 100 19.34 -12.32 -19.22
C GLU A 100 18.39 -12.27 -18.03
N GLN A 101 17.70 -13.37 -17.74
CA GLN A 101 16.82 -13.46 -16.57
C GLN A 101 17.62 -13.32 -15.27
N ARG A 102 18.82 -13.91 -15.21
CA ARG A 102 19.74 -13.76 -14.08
C ARG A 102 20.18 -12.31 -13.91
N ASN A 103 20.61 -11.64 -14.97
CA ASN A 103 21.07 -10.25 -14.95
C ASN A 103 19.94 -9.30 -14.57
N SER A 104 18.75 -9.47 -15.14
CA SER A 104 17.56 -8.69 -14.78
C SER A 104 17.22 -8.83 -13.29
N ARG A 105 17.21 -10.06 -12.75
CA ARG A 105 16.98 -10.32 -11.33
C ARG A 105 18.04 -9.66 -10.43
N LEU A 106 19.32 -9.73 -10.80
CA LEU A 106 20.40 -9.11 -10.04
C LEU A 106 20.29 -7.58 -10.07
N SER A 107 19.96 -6.99 -11.21
CA SER A 107 19.73 -5.55 -11.35
C SER A 107 18.58 -5.08 -10.47
N ALA A 108 17.44 -5.79 -10.48
CA ALA A 108 16.29 -5.50 -9.61
C ALA A 108 16.66 -5.58 -8.12
N MET A 109 17.44 -6.59 -7.71
CA MET A 109 17.92 -6.70 -6.33
C MET A 109 18.79 -5.52 -5.91
N LEU A 110 19.68 -5.06 -6.80
CA LEU A 110 20.52 -3.89 -6.55
C LEU A 110 19.70 -2.61 -6.45
N GLN A 111 18.67 -2.42 -7.30
CA GLN A 111 17.77 -1.26 -7.20
C GLN A 111 17.01 -1.27 -5.87
N HIS A 112 16.39 -2.39 -5.51
CA HIS A 112 15.70 -2.50 -4.23
C HIS A 112 16.63 -2.27 -3.03
N ALA A 113 17.88 -2.73 -3.11
CA ALA A 113 18.86 -2.45 -2.05
C ALA A 113 19.19 -0.95 -1.95
N ARG A 114 19.29 -0.24 -3.09
CA ARG A 114 19.46 1.22 -3.12
C ARG A 114 18.25 1.94 -2.55
N GLU A 115 17.04 1.61 -3.01
CA GLU A 115 15.79 2.19 -2.52
C GLU A 115 15.64 2.01 -1.01
N ARG A 116 15.92 0.82 -0.46
CA ARG A 116 15.87 0.62 1.00
C ARG A 116 16.85 1.52 1.75
N ARG A 117 18.05 1.74 1.22
CA ARG A 117 19.03 2.65 1.85
C ARG A 117 18.53 4.09 1.82
N LEU A 118 17.96 4.53 0.70
CA LEU A 118 17.37 5.86 0.57
C LEU A 118 16.22 6.07 1.55
N ASN A 119 15.28 5.12 1.64
CA ASN A 119 14.14 5.23 2.56
C ASN A 119 14.58 5.31 4.04
N VAL A 120 15.67 4.63 4.42
CA VAL A 120 16.23 4.74 5.78
C VAL A 120 16.80 6.15 6.01
N ILE A 121 17.55 6.69 5.05
CA ILE A 121 18.11 8.05 5.13
C ILE A 121 17.00 9.09 5.18
N GLU A 122 15.99 8.98 4.32
CA GLU A 122 14.83 9.87 4.30
C GLU A 122 14.05 9.80 5.62
N GLY A 123 13.83 8.61 6.17
CA GLY A 123 13.21 8.44 7.48
C GLY A 123 14.02 9.08 8.60
N GLN A 124 15.35 8.95 8.59
CA GLN A 124 16.25 9.60 9.54
C GLN A 124 16.19 11.13 9.42
N ASN A 125 16.23 11.65 8.20
CA ASN A 125 16.12 13.08 7.94
C ASN A 125 14.77 13.63 8.40
N HIS A 126 13.67 12.91 8.13
CA HIS A 126 12.34 13.30 8.59
C HIS A 126 12.28 13.37 10.12
N HIS A 127 12.82 12.37 10.82
CA HIS A 127 12.90 12.38 12.26
C HIS A 127 13.77 13.53 12.79
N GLN A 128 14.95 13.77 12.22
CA GLN A 128 15.81 14.89 12.61
C GLN A 128 15.12 16.25 12.45
N ILE A 129 14.46 16.47 11.32
CA ILE A 129 13.68 17.69 11.07
C ILE A 129 12.56 17.83 12.12
N GLN A 130 11.79 16.77 12.38
CA GLN A 130 10.76 16.79 13.43
C GLN A 130 11.34 17.14 14.81
N THR A 131 12.47 16.54 15.19
CA THR A 131 13.13 16.84 16.47
C THR A 131 13.62 18.27 16.55
N PHE A 132 14.12 18.84 15.44
CA PHE A 132 14.53 20.24 15.39
C PHE A 132 13.35 21.19 15.61
N TYR A 133 12.23 20.98 14.92
CA TYR A 133 11.04 21.82 15.09
C TYR A 133 10.43 21.68 16.49
N ALA A 134 10.40 20.48 17.06
CA ALA A 134 9.97 20.28 18.43
C ALA A 134 10.89 20.98 19.45
N ALA A 135 12.22 20.85 19.30
CA ALA A 135 13.18 21.55 20.15
C ALA A 135 13.06 23.08 20.02
N ARG A 136 12.84 23.59 18.80
CA ARG A 136 12.60 25.02 18.55
C ARG A 136 11.37 25.54 19.29
N THR A 137 10.26 24.78 19.31
CA THR A 137 9.06 25.18 20.06
C THR A 137 9.26 25.24 21.58
N VAL A 138 10.21 24.46 22.12
CA VAL A 138 10.55 24.48 23.54
C VAL A 138 11.52 25.62 23.86
N LEU A 139 12.52 25.85 22.99
CA LEU A 139 13.55 26.88 23.19
C LEU A 139 13.02 28.30 22.94
N TYR A 140 12.13 28.45 21.96
CA TYR A 140 11.41 29.68 21.65
C TYR A 140 9.91 29.36 21.72
N PRO A 141 9.30 29.30 22.92
CA PRO A 141 7.85 29.23 23.02
C PRO A 141 7.27 30.39 22.23
N ILE A 142 6.16 30.13 21.51
CA ILE A 142 5.45 31.07 20.63
C ILE A 142 5.61 32.48 21.20
N VAL A 143 6.49 33.28 20.58
CA VAL A 143 6.61 34.69 20.92
C VAL A 143 5.24 35.26 20.63
N GLU A 144 4.63 35.96 21.59
CA GLU A 144 3.38 36.67 21.32
C GLU A 144 3.56 37.43 20.00
N GLU A 145 2.70 37.16 19.03
CA GLU A 145 2.70 37.86 17.76
C GLU A 145 2.44 39.34 18.06
N HIS A 146 3.51 40.11 18.25
CA HIS A 146 3.44 41.55 18.21
C HIS A 146 3.13 41.92 16.77
N ASN A 147 1.84 42.11 16.50
CA ASN A 147 1.36 42.64 15.23
C ASN A 147 1.78 44.11 15.13
N CYS A 148 3.01 44.37 14.66
CA CYS A 148 3.51 45.72 14.36
C CYS A 148 2.79 46.39 13.16
N GLY A 149 1.64 45.84 12.74
CA GLY A 149 0.88 46.26 11.56
C GLY A 149 1.49 45.80 10.24
N GLU A 150 0.93 46.30 9.14
CA GLU A 150 1.48 46.09 7.78
C GLU A 150 2.79 46.88 7.60
N MET A 151 3.74 46.32 6.84
CA MET A 151 5.03 46.94 6.54
C MET A 151 4.97 47.65 5.17
N ASP A 152 4.17 48.70 5.10
CA ASP A 152 3.77 49.39 3.86
C ASP A 152 4.44 50.76 3.65
N ASN A 153 5.04 51.32 4.71
CA ASN A 153 5.62 52.65 4.66
C ASN A 153 6.93 52.65 3.86
N LEU A 154 6.91 53.20 2.65
CA LEU A 154 8.04 53.16 1.73
C LEU A 154 8.89 54.43 1.84
N CYS A 155 10.19 54.25 2.04
CA CYS A 155 11.16 55.32 1.83
C CYS A 155 11.45 55.49 0.34
N LEU A 156 11.07 56.62 -0.24
CA LEU A 156 11.33 56.93 -1.65
C LEU A 156 12.83 57.06 -2.01
N LYS A 157 13.70 57.21 -1.01
CA LYS A 157 15.14 57.41 -1.24
C LYS A 157 15.90 56.10 -1.38
N CYS A 158 15.60 55.12 -0.52
CA CYS A 158 16.32 53.84 -0.48
C CYS A 158 15.43 52.64 -0.82
N GLY A 159 14.12 52.83 -0.98
CA GLY A 159 13.17 51.76 -1.25
C GLY A 159 12.88 50.85 -0.04
N GLY A 160 13.36 51.21 1.16
CA GLY A 160 13.10 50.45 2.37
C GLY A 160 11.64 50.56 2.81
N LEU A 161 11.06 49.45 3.23
CA LEU A 161 9.72 49.36 3.83
C LEU A 161 9.85 49.34 5.36
N TYR A 162 8.96 50.05 6.03
CA TYR A 162 8.97 50.20 7.49
C TYR A 162 7.59 49.94 8.08
N PHE A 163 7.56 49.42 9.31
CA PHE A 163 6.32 49.29 10.08
C PHE A 163 5.91 50.64 10.64
N ARG A 164 4.62 50.97 10.61
CA ARG A 164 4.12 52.29 11.04
C ARG A 164 4.52 52.65 12.48
N GLU A 165 4.68 51.64 13.33
CA GLU A 165 5.03 51.75 14.75
C GLU A 165 6.55 51.87 15.01
N GLU A 166 7.40 51.74 13.98
CA GLU A 166 8.87 51.81 14.09
C GLU A 166 9.42 53.24 14.26
N LYS A 167 8.52 54.23 14.37
CA LYS A 167 8.87 55.63 14.61
C LYS A 167 9.33 55.83 16.06
N ASN A 168 10.41 56.60 16.25
CA ASN A 168 10.81 57.03 17.59
C ASN A 168 9.81 58.03 18.20
N THR A 169 10.08 58.46 19.45
CA THR A 169 9.26 59.46 20.17
C THR A 169 9.15 60.84 19.47
N ARG A 170 9.94 61.07 18.42
CA ARG A 170 9.91 62.28 17.58
C ARG A 170 9.15 62.06 16.27
N GLY A 171 8.55 60.89 16.07
CA GLY A 171 7.79 60.52 14.86
C GLY A 171 8.66 60.15 13.66
N ILE A 172 9.96 59.88 13.85
CA ILE A 172 10.93 59.64 12.77
C ILE A 172 11.40 58.19 12.80
N TYR A 173 11.49 57.56 11.62
CA TYR A 173 12.08 56.24 11.44
C TYR A 173 13.60 56.31 11.65
N THR A 174 14.10 55.61 12.67
CA THR A 174 15.48 55.73 13.16
C THR A 174 16.53 55.17 12.21
N HIS A 175 16.17 54.17 11.41
CA HIS A 175 17.09 53.45 10.51
C HIS A 175 16.98 53.89 9.04
N CYS A 176 16.11 54.86 8.73
CA CYS A 176 15.97 55.39 7.39
C CYS A 176 17.12 56.35 7.04
N CYS A 177 17.56 56.34 5.78
CA CYS A 177 18.75 57.02 5.24
C CYS A 177 18.75 58.58 5.29
N HIS A 178 18.01 59.19 6.21
CA HIS A 178 17.92 60.63 6.46
C HIS A 178 17.35 61.47 5.31
N ASN A 179 16.25 62.18 5.61
CA ASN A 179 15.62 63.25 4.80
C ASN A 179 14.97 62.85 3.47
N GLY A 180 14.49 61.61 3.31
CA GLY A 180 13.57 61.23 2.24
C GLY A 180 12.14 61.15 2.76
N ASN A 181 11.19 61.82 2.09
CA ASN A 181 9.76 61.73 2.40
C ASN A 181 9.33 60.25 2.40
N ILE A 182 9.01 59.72 3.57
CA ILE A 182 8.36 58.41 3.69
C ILE A 182 6.89 58.63 3.40
N ILE A 183 6.36 57.84 2.47
CA ILE A 183 4.92 57.81 2.19
C ILE A 183 4.31 56.75 3.11
N GLU A 184 3.34 57.18 3.91
CA GLU A 184 2.43 56.31 4.68
C GLU A 184 1.23 55.90 3.82
#